data_AF-A0A924MPH3-F1
#
_entry.id   AF-A0A924MPH3-F1
#
_cell.length_a   1.000
_cell.length_b   1.000
_cell.length_c   1.000
_cell.angle_alpha   90.00
_cell.angle_beta   90.00
_cell.angle_gamma   90.00
#
_symmetry.space_group_name_H-M   'P 1'
#
loop_
_entity.id
_entity.type
_entity.pdbx_description
1 polymer ?
#
loop_
_entity_poly.entity_id
_entity_poly.type
_entity_poly.pdbx_seq_one_letter_code
_entity_poly.pdbx_strand_id
1 'polypeptide(L)'
;MDSITHLFLGGAIAAAMAPAKFRRVALLAGAVINTLPDLDVLPLSLVEDPVMVMTWHRGASHSLLVLPFVSWLLWWLLKSRWQPVRESPARWFWLILVTLLAHPLIDAFTVYGTQLLWPLSMPPAMWSSLFIIDPLFTLPLLVACIVAWCLRDRPGGHRALVMGLLLSGGYLAWSQWAKWQVDAVAESSLAALGLQDAPRVSTPMPFTTLLWRVVVMTPNGFMESERSLVADEGPMHFVQYHSDIHGLADTAAYPAVRELRWFTHGFLKAQREKGELVLADLRMGAEPDYSFRFVVARDGAGGWQPIPPRQLKWPWAASRRLPEVWTRIWQSPRGAQMR
;
A
#
# COMPACT_ATOMS: atom_id res chain seq x y z
N MET A 1 -0.56 4.14 1.94
CA MET A 1 0.17 5.34 1.53
C MET A 1 0.63 6.07 2.77
N ASP A 2 1.64 6.92 2.67
CA ASP A 2 2.22 7.60 3.82
C ASP A 2 1.30 8.70 4.38
N SER A 3 1.48 9.02 5.66
CA SER A 3 0.62 9.98 6.37
C SER A 3 0.70 11.40 5.83
N ILE A 4 1.79 11.81 5.17
CA ILE A 4 1.91 13.15 4.57
C ILE A 4 0.97 13.25 3.37
N THR A 5 0.90 12.19 2.57
CA THR A 5 -0.05 12.13 1.46
C THR A 5 -1.49 12.25 1.94
N HIS A 6 -1.87 11.48 2.97
CA HIS A 6 -3.22 11.49 3.53
C HIS A 6 -3.61 12.85 4.11
N LEU A 7 -2.66 13.54 4.76
CA LEU A 7 -2.84 14.91 5.25
C LEU A 7 -3.26 15.87 4.12
N PHE A 8 -2.50 15.89 3.02
CA PHE A 8 -2.75 16.83 1.92
C PHE A 8 -3.91 16.42 1.03
N LEU A 9 -4.13 15.13 0.82
CA LEU A 9 -5.31 14.62 0.12
C LEU A 9 -6.59 15.00 0.87
N GLY A 10 -6.62 14.73 2.18
CA GLY A 10 -7.75 15.04 3.02
C GLY A 10 -8.05 16.53 3.07
N GLY A 11 -7.01 17.34 3.28
CA GLY A 11 -7.13 18.79 3.22
C GLY A 11 -7.64 19.27 1.88
N ALA A 12 -7.11 18.74 0.77
CA ALA A 12 -7.50 19.15 -0.57
C ALA A 12 -8.97 18.86 -0.88
N ILE A 13 -9.44 17.64 -0.59
CA ILE A 13 -10.83 17.21 -0.79
C ILE A 13 -11.77 18.08 0.05
N ALA A 14 -11.52 18.18 1.35
CA ALA A 14 -12.38 18.92 2.27
C ALA A 14 -12.48 20.41 1.89
N ALA A 15 -11.35 21.03 1.57
CA ALA A 15 -11.29 22.44 1.21
C ALA A 15 -11.91 22.76 -0.16
N ALA A 16 -11.91 21.80 -1.09
CA ALA A 16 -12.57 21.94 -2.37
C ALA A 16 -14.11 21.90 -2.22
N MET A 17 -14.61 21.08 -1.29
CA MET A 17 -16.06 20.92 -1.04
C MET A 17 -16.65 21.97 -0.09
N ALA A 18 -15.83 22.53 0.81
CA ALA A 18 -16.29 23.50 1.80
C ALA A 18 -16.63 24.88 1.19
N PRO A 19 -17.57 25.64 1.79
CA PRO A 19 -17.78 27.04 1.42
C PRO A 19 -16.47 27.85 1.52
N ALA A 20 -16.23 28.76 0.56
CA ALA A 20 -14.98 29.52 0.47
C ALA A 20 -14.58 30.24 1.77
N LYS A 21 -15.56 30.75 2.52
CA LYS A 21 -15.35 31.38 3.83
C LYS A 21 -14.70 30.47 4.88
N PHE A 22 -14.85 29.15 4.76
CA PHE A 22 -14.32 28.16 5.71
C PHE A 22 -13.15 27.35 5.14
N ARG A 23 -12.56 27.75 4.00
CA ARG A 23 -11.56 26.95 3.29
C ARG A 23 -10.37 26.54 4.16
N ARG A 24 -9.79 27.46 4.94
CA ARG A 24 -8.65 27.15 5.84
C ARG A 24 -9.01 26.17 6.93
N VAL A 25 -10.21 26.32 7.48
CA VAL A 25 -10.73 25.40 8.50
C VAL A 25 -10.93 24.02 7.89
N ALA A 26 -11.46 23.95 6.67
CA ALA A 26 -11.65 22.71 5.95
C ALA A 26 -10.32 22.04 5.55
N LEU A 27 -9.27 22.81 5.20
CA LEU A 27 -7.92 22.28 4.96
C LEU A 27 -7.42 21.50 6.18
N LEU A 28 -7.45 22.13 7.36
CA LEU A 28 -6.97 21.48 8.60
C LEU A 28 -7.88 20.34 9.05
N ALA A 29 -9.21 20.55 9.01
CA ALA A 29 -10.15 19.53 9.43
C ALA A 29 -10.10 18.31 8.50
N GLY A 30 -10.03 18.51 7.19
CA GLY A 30 -9.90 17.44 6.21
C GLY A 30 -8.62 16.65 6.40
N ALA A 31 -7.52 17.34 6.68
CA ALA A 31 -6.24 16.71 6.97
C ALA A 31 -6.32 15.80 8.21
N VAL A 32 -6.94 16.26 9.30
CA VAL A 32 -7.17 15.44 10.50
C VAL A 32 -8.13 14.28 10.23
N ILE A 33 -9.25 14.56 9.56
CA ILE A 33 -10.29 13.56 9.25
C ILE A 33 -9.69 12.43 8.41
N ASN A 34 -8.90 12.74 7.39
CA ASN A 34 -8.30 11.73 6.54
C ASN A 34 -7.25 10.89 7.29
N THR A 35 -6.58 11.42 8.31
CA THR A 35 -5.65 10.64 9.16
C THR A 35 -6.37 9.71 10.15
N LEU A 36 -7.68 9.87 10.40
CA LEU A 36 -8.39 9.08 11.42
C LEU A 36 -8.30 7.55 11.25
N PRO A 37 -8.40 6.96 10.04
CA PRO A 37 -8.31 5.50 9.88
C PRO A 37 -6.97 4.94 10.36
N ASP A 38 -5.87 5.63 10.09
CA ASP A 38 -4.51 5.26 10.52
C ASP A 38 -4.29 5.37 12.04
N LEU A 39 -5.21 5.98 12.80
CA LEU A 39 -5.11 6.00 14.27
C LEU A 39 -5.37 4.62 14.90
N ASP A 40 -5.70 3.60 14.10
CA ASP A 40 -5.74 2.21 14.53
C ASP A 40 -4.40 1.69 15.08
N VAL A 41 -3.28 2.33 14.74
CA VAL A 41 -1.96 2.00 15.32
C VAL A 41 -1.91 2.21 16.84
N LEU A 42 -2.73 3.10 17.39
CA LEU A 42 -2.78 3.36 18.83
C LEU A 42 -3.33 2.17 19.62
N PRO A 43 -4.56 1.68 19.36
CA PRO A 43 -5.02 0.45 20.01
C PRO A 43 -4.17 -0.77 19.61
N LEU A 44 -3.66 -0.85 18.38
CA LEU A 44 -2.80 -1.96 17.95
C LEU A 44 -1.45 -1.99 18.67
N SER A 45 -0.94 -0.86 19.16
CA SER A 45 0.30 -0.84 19.96
C SER A 45 0.21 -1.60 21.29
N LEU A 46 -1.01 -1.97 21.72
CA LEU A 46 -1.27 -2.78 22.90
C LEU A 46 -1.34 -4.29 22.58
N VAL A 47 -1.27 -4.66 21.30
CA VAL A 47 -1.31 -6.06 20.85
C VAL A 47 0.11 -6.61 20.81
N GLU A 48 0.33 -7.76 21.47
CA GLU A 48 1.66 -8.38 21.56
C GLU A 48 2.04 -9.17 20.30
N ASP A 49 1.07 -9.80 19.64
CA ASP A 49 1.31 -10.62 18.45
C ASP A 49 1.58 -9.73 17.22
N PRO A 50 2.80 -9.73 16.67
CA PRO A 50 3.17 -8.87 15.56
C PRO A 50 2.53 -9.28 14.23
N VAL A 51 2.09 -10.54 14.09
CA VAL A 51 1.30 -10.97 12.92
C VAL A 51 -0.06 -10.30 12.96
N MET A 52 -0.72 -10.32 14.13
CA MET A 52 -2.00 -9.62 14.33
C MET A 52 -1.86 -8.11 14.14
N VAL A 53 -0.80 -7.49 14.65
CA VAL A 53 -0.53 -6.05 14.44
C VAL A 53 -0.45 -5.73 12.95
N MET A 54 0.26 -6.55 12.16
CA MET A 54 0.38 -6.37 10.73
C MET A 54 -0.96 -6.56 10.00
N THR A 55 -1.69 -7.63 10.33
CA THR A 55 -2.88 -8.06 9.58
C THR A 55 -4.13 -7.24 9.94
N TRP A 56 -4.23 -6.77 11.19
CA TRP A 56 -5.36 -5.97 11.67
C TRP A 56 -5.21 -4.49 11.35
N HIS A 57 -3.99 -4.00 11.16
CA HIS A 57 -3.78 -2.67 10.60
C HIS A 57 -4.43 -2.58 9.22
N ARG A 58 -5.14 -1.50 8.94
CA ARG A 58 -5.98 -1.34 7.74
C ARG A 58 -7.15 -2.33 7.65
N GLY A 59 -7.59 -2.80 8.81
CA GLY A 59 -8.78 -3.63 9.01
C GLY A 59 -10.05 -2.79 9.17
N ALA A 60 -10.69 -2.91 10.34
CA ALA A 60 -11.99 -2.30 10.63
C ALA A 60 -12.03 -0.77 10.45
N SER A 61 -10.95 -0.07 10.80
CA SER A 61 -10.76 1.38 10.66
C SER A 61 -10.84 1.87 9.20
N HIS A 62 -10.53 0.99 8.25
CA HIS A 62 -10.44 1.27 6.81
C HIS A 62 -11.62 0.71 6.01
N SER A 63 -12.60 0.12 6.69
CA SER A 63 -13.74 -0.51 6.03
C SER A 63 -14.69 0.52 5.41
N LEU A 64 -15.00 0.33 4.13
CA LEU A 64 -16.02 1.11 3.41
C LEU A 64 -17.43 0.88 3.96
N LEU A 65 -17.65 -0.21 4.71
CA LEU A 65 -18.90 -0.49 5.40
C LEU A 65 -18.99 0.24 6.74
N VAL A 66 -17.87 0.43 7.44
CA VAL A 66 -17.81 1.06 8.77
C VAL A 66 -17.73 2.59 8.67
N LEU A 67 -16.91 3.11 7.76
CA LEU A 67 -16.62 4.54 7.65
C LEU A 67 -17.85 5.43 7.40
N PRO A 68 -18.92 5.01 6.68
CA PRO A 68 -20.15 5.81 6.60
C PRO A 68 -20.81 6.06 7.96
N PHE A 69 -20.80 5.08 8.87
CA PHE A 69 -21.34 5.24 10.22
C PHE A 69 -20.45 6.15 11.07
N VAL A 70 -19.13 6.02 10.95
CA VAL A 70 -18.17 6.93 11.60
C VAL A 70 -18.35 8.37 11.10
N SER A 71 -18.52 8.54 9.79
CA SER A 71 -18.77 9.84 9.15
C SER A 71 -20.05 10.49 9.67
N TRP A 72 -21.13 9.71 9.75
CA TRP A 72 -22.41 10.16 10.31
C TRP A 72 -22.27 10.56 11.78
N LEU A 73 -21.57 9.75 12.60
CA LEU A 73 -21.35 10.04 14.01
C LEU A 73 -20.55 11.35 14.20
N LEU A 74 -19.44 11.51 13.48
CA LEU A 74 -18.62 12.74 13.52
C LEU A 74 -19.44 13.96 13.10
N TRP A 75 -20.18 13.85 12.00
CA TRP A 75 -21.06 14.93 11.56
C TRP A 75 -22.12 15.25 12.61
N TRP A 76 -22.78 14.24 13.19
CA TRP A 76 -23.81 14.41 14.21
C TRP A 76 -23.27 15.10 15.48
N LEU A 77 -22.05 14.78 15.90
CA LEU A 77 -21.40 15.42 17.05
C LEU A 77 -21.07 16.89 16.80
N LEU A 78 -20.69 17.23 15.56
CA LEU A 78 -20.24 18.57 15.17
C LEU A 78 -21.38 19.49 14.73
N LYS A 79 -22.49 18.95 14.18
CA LYS A 79 -23.55 19.74 13.51
C LYS A 79 -24.24 20.78 14.39
N SER A 80 -24.21 20.64 15.71
CA SER A 80 -24.79 21.62 16.66
C SER A 80 -23.73 22.44 17.39
N ARG A 81 -22.47 21.99 17.40
CA ARG A 81 -21.40 22.56 18.24
C ARG A 81 -20.41 23.41 17.47
N TRP A 82 -20.22 23.14 16.18
CA TRP A 82 -19.18 23.78 15.39
C TRP A 82 -19.76 24.62 14.26
N GLN A 83 -19.43 25.92 14.27
CA GLN A 83 -20.05 26.92 13.39
C GLN A 83 -19.94 26.60 11.89
N PRO A 84 -18.80 26.11 11.35
CA PRO A 84 -18.71 25.73 9.94
C PRO A 84 -19.73 24.66 9.53
N VAL A 85 -19.93 23.64 10.38
CA VAL A 85 -20.88 22.55 10.12
C VAL A 85 -22.31 23.03 10.28
N ARG A 86 -22.62 23.80 11.33
CA ARG A 86 -23.95 24.38 11.56
C ARG A 86 -24.47 25.18 10.37
N GLU A 87 -23.60 25.97 9.73
CA GLU A 87 -23.99 26.83 8.61
C GLU A 87 -24.11 26.09 7.28
N SER A 88 -23.57 24.89 7.15
CA SER A 88 -23.63 24.10 5.92
C SER A 88 -23.64 22.58 6.22
N PRO A 89 -24.62 22.07 6.98
CA PRO A 89 -24.56 20.74 7.57
C PRO A 89 -24.50 19.64 6.52
N ALA A 90 -25.28 19.74 5.44
CA ALA A 90 -25.26 18.76 4.36
C ALA A 90 -23.89 18.71 3.65
N ARG A 91 -23.28 19.86 3.37
CA ARG A 91 -21.94 19.91 2.74
C ARG A 91 -20.87 19.30 3.64
N TRP A 92 -20.95 19.58 4.94
CA TRP A 92 -20.02 19.03 5.92
C TRP A 92 -20.18 17.52 6.13
N PHE A 93 -21.40 16.99 6.04
CA PHE A 93 -21.60 15.54 6.03
C PHE A 93 -20.87 14.91 4.84
N TRP A 94 -21.10 15.41 3.62
CA TRP A 94 -20.48 14.85 2.42
C TRP A 94 -18.96 15.01 2.40
N LEU A 95 -18.42 16.15 2.84
CA LEU A 95 -16.96 16.30 2.88
C LEU A 95 -16.32 15.38 3.92
N ILE A 96 -16.94 15.17 5.10
CA ILE A 96 -16.42 14.21 6.09
C ILE A 96 -16.41 12.81 5.50
N LEU A 97 -17.53 12.40 4.88
CA LEU A 97 -17.68 11.09 4.27
C LEU A 97 -16.67 10.85 3.14
N VAL A 98 -16.60 11.74 2.15
CA VAL A 98 -15.68 11.58 1.01
C VAL A 98 -14.23 11.61 1.49
N THR A 99 -13.90 12.49 2.45
CA THR A 99 -12.54 12.58 3.00
C THR A 99 -12.16 11.30 3.74
N LEU A 100 -13.05 10.70 4.53
CA LEU A 100 -12.79 9.42 5.20
C LEU A 100 -12.67 8.26 4.21
N LEU A 101 -13.56 8.17 3.23
CA LEU A 101 -13.54 7.08 2.25
C LEU A 101 -12.35 7.17 1.30
N ALA A 102 -11.84 8.36 1.01
CA ALA A 102 -10.66 8.53 0.16
C ALA A 102 -9.41 7.85 0.73
N HIS A 103 -9.26 7.81 2.06
CA HIS A 103 -8.09 7.23 2.70
C HIS A 103 -7.88 5.73 2.38
N PRO A 104 -8.81 4.82 2.71
CA PRO A 104 -8.64 3.40 2.41
C PRO A 104 -8.62 3.10 0.92
N LEU A 105 -9.30 3.91 0.09
CA LEU A 105 -9.26 3.78 -1.36
C LEU A 105 -7.87 4.05 -1.92
N ILE A 106 -7.21 5.12 -1.45
CA ILE A 106 -5.82 5.40 -1.84
C ILE A 106 -4.86 4.36 -1.28
N ASP A 107 -5.10 3.86 -0.07
CA ASP A 107 -4.31 2.78 0.50
C ASP A 107 -4.40 1.48 -0.29
N ALA A 108 -5.54 1.17 -0.91
CA ALA A 108 -5.70 0.00 -1.77
C ALA A 108 -4.85 0.06 -3.04
N PHE A 109 -4.36 1.23 -3.46
CA PHE A 109 -3.37 1.35 -4.55
C PHE A 109 -1.94 0.98 -4.14
N THR A 110 -1.69 0.74 -2.85
CA THR A 110 -0.40 0.24 -2.35
C THR A 110 -0.43 -1.27 -2.13
N VAL A 111 0.75 -1.90 -2.06
CA VAL A 111 0.86 -3.37 -1.96
C VAL A 111 0.57 -3.93 -0.56
N TYR A 112 0.54 -3.08 0.48
CA TYR A 112 0.43 -3.51 1.88
C TYR A 112 -0.80 -4.42 2.11
N GLY A 113 -1.95 -4.02 1.56
CA GLY A 113 -3.23 -4.72 1.71
C GLY A 113 -4.19 -3.95 2.61
N THR A 114 -5.37 -3.60 2.09
CA THR A 114 -6.40 -2.86 2.83
C THR A 114 -7.70 -3.66 2.85
N GLN A 115 -8.26 -3.93 4.03
CA GLN A 115 -9.50 -4.73 4.16
C GLN A 115 -10.75 -3.89 3.91
N LEU A 116 -10.95 -3.43 2.67
CA LEU A 116 -12.03 -2.52 2.27
C LEU A 116 -13.43 -2.98 2.66
N LEU A 117 -13.66 -4.30 2.71
CA LEU A 117 -14.97 -4.91 2.95
C LEU A 117 -15.08 -5.59 4.33
N TRP A 118 -14.16 -5.29 5.28
CA TRP A 118 -14.27 -5.81 6.64
C TRP A 118 -15.67 -5.50 7.22
N PRO A 119 -16.36 -6.45 7.88
CA PRO A 119 -15.88 -7.73 8.42
C PRO A 119 -16.04 -8.93 7.49
N LEU A 120 -16.34 -8.74 6.20
CA LEU A 120 -16.39 -9.87 5.25
C LEU A 120 -15.00 -10.51 5.13
N SER A 121 -14.95 -11.85 5.08
CA SER A 121 -13.70 -12.63 4.99
C SER A 121 -13.06 -12.60 3.59
N MET A 122 -13.02 -11.42 2.97
CA MET A 122 -12.39 -11.18 1.67
C MET A 122 -10.91 -10.86 1.87
N PRO A 123 -10.00 -11.39 1.02
CA PRO A 123 -8.59 -11.01 1.06
C PRO A 123 -8.40 -9.49 0.93
N PRO A 124 -7.37 -8.90 1.57
CA PRO A 124 -7.12 -7.46 1.51
C PRO A 124 -6.92 -6.96 0.07
N ALA A 125 -7.44 -5.78 -0.27
CA ALA A 125 -7.24 -5.16 -1.56
C ALA A 125 -5.80 -4.64 -1.70
N MET A 126 -5.14 -4.96 -2.81
CA MET A 126 -3.76 -4.57 -3.12
C MET A 126 -3.57 -4.33 -4.62
N TRP A 127 -4.18 -3.28 -5.16
CA TRP A 127 -4.02 -2.93 -6.58
C TRP A 127 -2.57 -2.61 -6.94
N SER A 128 -1.77 -2.18 -5.97
CA SER A 128 -0.30 -2.18 -6.05
C SER A 128 0.25 -1.41 -7.26
N SER A 129 -0.31 -0.24 -7.57
CA SER A 129 0.20 0.62 -8.64
C SER A 129 0.92 1.87 -8.15
N LEU A 130 0.87 2.16 -6.85
CA LEU A 130 1.65 3.22 -6.22
C LEU A 130 2.56 2.64 -5.14
N PHE A 131 3.74 3.25 -5.01
CA PHE A 131 4.59 3.01 -3.85
C PHE A 131 4.02 3.73 -2.63
N ILE A 132 4.37 3.27 -1.42
CA ILE A 132 3.83 3.82 -0.17
C ILE A 132 4.12 5.32 -0.04
N ILE A 133 5.29 5.76 -0.52
CA ILE A 133 5.70 7.17 -0.59
C ILE A 133 5.91 7.56 -2.06
N ASP A 134 4.96 8.27 -2.65
CA ASP A 134 5.04 8.70 -4.05
C ASP A 134 4.99 10.23 -4.18
N PRO A 135 6.15 10.90 -4.34
CA PRO A 135 6.20 12.35 -4.43
C PRO A 135 5.41 12.93 -5.62
N LEU A 136 5.29 12.22 -6.74
CA LEU A 136 4.57 12.71 -7.92
C LEU A 136 3.06 12.73 -7.68
N PHE A 137 2.55 11.81 -6.85
CA PHE A 137 1.18 11.87 -6.38
C PHE A 137 0.95 12.99 -5.34
N THR A 138 1.89 13.18 -4.41
CA THR A 138 1.70 14.04 -3.23
C THR A 138 1.99 15.52 -3.46
N LEU A 139 3.01 15.84 -4.28
CA LEU A 139 3.44 17.22 -4.52
C LEU A 139 2.35 18.13 -5.11
N PRO A 140 1.54 17.70 -6.11
CA PRO A 140 0.43 18.53 -6.62
C PRO A 140 -0.58 18.89 -5.53
N LEU A 141 -0.90 17.96 -4.62
CA LEU A 141 -1.82 18.19 -3.48
C LEU A 141 -1.22 19.17 -2.47
N LEU A 142 0.07 19.01 -2.15
CA LEU A 142 0.80 19.91 -1.27
C LEU A 142 0.77 21.35 -1.80
N VAL A 143 1.17 21.55 -3.05
CA VAL A 143 1.20 22.89 -3.68
C VAL A 143 -0.21 23.48 -3.72
N ALA A 144 -1.22 22.68 -4.09
CA ALA A 144 -2.61 23.13 -4.11
C ALA A 144 -3.11 23.57 -2.73
N CYS A 145 -2.80 22.81 -1.68
CA CYS A 145 -3.14 23.16 -0.29
C CYS A 145 -2.46 24.46 0.15
N ILE A 146 -1.17 24.65 -0.15
CA ILE A 146 -0.43 25.88 0.17
C ILE A 146 -1.04 27.09 -0.54
N VAL A 147 -1.27 26.99 -1.86
CA VAL A 147 -1.87 28.08 -2.64
C VAL A 147 -3.28 28.42 -2.13
N ALA A 148 -4.10 27.41 -1.83
CA ALA A 148 -5.42 27.59 -1.27
C ALA A 148 -5.40 28.26 0.12
N TRP A 149 -4.43 27.89 0.95
CA TRP A 149 -4.20 28.50 2.25
C TRP A 149 -3.87 29.99 2.13
N CYS A 150 -2.95 30.35 1.22
CA CYS A 150 -2.54 31.73 0.96
C CYS A 150 -3.67 32.57 0.35
N LEU A 151 -4.43 32.01 -0.59
CA LEU A 151 -5.51 32.71 -1.30
C LEU A 151 -6.83 32.80 -0.50
N ARG A 152 -6.94 32.13 0.65
CA ARG A 152 -8.06 32.23 1.60
C ARG A 152 -9.40 31.87 0.97
N ASP A 153 -10.26 32.86 0.73
CA ASP A 153 -11.60 32.78 0.14
C ASP A 153 -11.62 33.07 -1.36
N ARG A 154 -10.54 33.67 -1.90
CA ARG A 154 -10.43 34.03 -3.33
C ARG A 154 -10.64 32.82 -4.25
N PRO A 155 -11.22 33.01 -5.45
CA PRO A 155 -11.56 31.91 -6.36
C PRO A 155 -10.33 31.10 -6.83
N GLY A 156 -9.16 31.72 -6.90
CA GLY A 156 -7.91 31.03 -7.25
C GLY A 156 -7.55 29.87 -6.32
N GLY A 157 -7.92 29.94 -5.03
CA GLY A 157 -7.68 28.85 -4.09
C GLY A 157 -8.48 27.59 -4.42
N HIS A 158 -9.74 27.73 -4.83
CA HIS A 158 -10.55 26.59 -5.28
C HIS A 158 -9.98 25.98 -6.58
N ARG A 159 -9.59 26.82 -7.54
CA ARG A 159 -8.97 26.36 -8.79
C ARG A 159 -7.69 25.56 -8.53
N ALA A 160 -6.85 26.02 -7.60
CA ALA A 160 -5.64 25.30 -7.21
C ALA A 160 -5.95 23.92 -6.62
N LEU A 161 -6.93 23.82 -5.72
CA LEU A 161 -7.37 22.55 -5.12
C LEU A 161 -7.87 21.56 -6.18
N VAL A 162 -8.75 22.02 -7.08
CA VAL A 162 -9.27 21.19 -8.17
C VAL A 162 -8.13 20.75 -9.09
N MET A 163 -7.20 21.64 -9.44
CA MET A 163 -6.05 21.29 -10.28
C MET A 163 -5.12 20.27 -9.60
N GLY A 164 -4.83 20.44 -8.31
CA GLY A 164 -4.03 19.48 -7.55
C GLY A 164 -4.68 18.09 -7.52
N LEU A 165 -6.00 18.02 -7.25
CA LEU A 165 -6.76 16.77 -7.27
C LEU A 165 -6.79 16.13 -8.67
N LEU A 166 -6.96 16.94 -9.73
CA LEU A 166 -6.95 16.45 -11.12
C LEU A 166 -5.57 15.93 -11.54
N LEU A 167 -4.48 16.61 -11.16
CA LEU A 167 -3.12 16.17 -11.47
C LEU A 167 -2.79 14.86 -10.74
N SER A 168 -3.09 14.76 -9.45
CA SER A 168 -2.88 13.52 -8.68
C SER A 168 -3.80 12.39 -9.15
N GLY A 169 -5.04 12.69 -9.52
CA GLY A 169 -5.96 11.71 -10.12
C GLY A 169 -5.51 11.24 -11.50
N GLY A 170 -4.97 12.14 -12.33
CA GLY A 170 -4.36 11.81 -13.61
C GLY A 170 -3.11 10.94 -13.46
N TYR A 171 -2.27 11.24 -12.46
CA TYR A 171 -1.11 10.43 -12.12
C TYR A 171 -1.51 9.02 -11.63
N LEU A 172 -2.59 8.90 -10.86
CA LEU A 172 -3.15 7.61 -10.44
C LEU A 172 -3.68 6.79 -11.64
N ALA A 173 -4.33 7.45 -12.60
CA ALA A 173 -4.75 6.79 -13.83
C ALA A 173 -3.54 6.32 -14.66
N TRP A 174 -2.50 7.15 -14.75
CA TRP A 174 -1.22 6.78 -15.35
C TRP A 174 -0.60 5.56 -14.66
N SER A 175 -0.56 5.52 -13.32
CA SER A 175 0.07 4.41 -12.58
C SER A 175 -0.64 3.08 -12.84
N GLN A 176 -1.97 3.09 -12.99
CA GLN A 176 -2.75 1.93 -13.39
C GLN A 176 -2.42 1.47 -14.83
N TRP A 177 -2.28 2.42 -15.76
CA TRP A 177 -1.88 2.10 -17.14
C TRP A 177 -0.45 1.55 -17.21
N ALA A 178 0.48 2.15 -16.47
CA ALA A 178 1.86 1.70 -16.32
C ALA A 178 1.90 0.25 -15.79
N LYS A 179 1.12 -0.04 -14.74
CA LYS A 179 0.96 -1.41 -14.20
C LYS A 179 0.45 -2.38 -15.26
N TRP A 180 -0.61 -2.02 -15.98
CA TRP A 180 -1.21 -2.85 -17.02
C TRP A 180 -0.19 -3.24 -18.11
N GLN A 181 0.66 -2.30 -18.54
CA GLN A 181 1.74 -2.62 -19.48
C GLN A 181 2.75 -3.60 -18.91
N VAL A 182 3.20 -3.41 -17.66
CA VAL A 182 4.14 -4.33 -17.02
C VAL A 182 3.54 -5.72 -16.86
N ASP A 183 2.27 -5.80 -16.46
CA ASP A 183 1.56 -7.08 -16.29
C ASP A 183 1.42 -7.83 -17.62
N ALA A 184 1.16 -7.13 -18.73
CA ALA A 184 1.09 -7.73 -20.07
C ALA A 184 2.45 -8.31 -20.52
N VAL A 185 3.55 -7.61 -20.25
CA VAL A 185 4.91 -8.12 -20.56
C VAL A 185 5.26 -9.29 -19.64
N ALA A 186 4.90 -9.23 -18.36
CA ALA A 186 5.10 -10.33 -17.42
C ALA A 186 4.33 -11.58 -17.84
N GLU A 187 3.06 -11.45 -18.22
CA GLU A 187 2.21 -12.55 -18.67
C GLU A 187 2.80 -13.27 -19.89
N SER A 188 3.17 -12.52 -20.93
CA SER A 188 3.79 -13.08 -22.14
C SER A 188 5.15 -13.75 -21.85
N SER A 189 5.96 -13.16 -20.97
CA SER A 189 7.26 -13.71 -20.57
C SER A 189 7.12 -15.01 -19.76
N LEU A 190 6.09 -15.10 -18.91
CA LEU A 190 5.81 -16.28 -18.08
C LEU A 190 5.14 -17.40 -18.87
N ALA A 191 4.32 -17.08 -19.87
CA ALA A 191 3.76 -18.06 -20.78
C ALA A 191 4.85 -18.85 -21.53
N ALA A 192 5.95 -18.19 -21.92
CA ALA A 192 7.11 -18.85 -22.53
C ALA A 192 7.82 -19.84 -21.58
N LEU A 193 7.60 -19.72 -20.27
CA LEU A 193 8.13 -20.62 -19.23
C LEU A 193 7.09 -21.65 -18.76
N GLY A 194 5.88 -21.67 -19.33
CA GLY A 194 4.76 -22.51 -18.87
C GLY A 194 4.18 -22.08 -17.51
N LEU A 195 4.38 -20.82 -17.12
CA LEU A 195 3.95 -20.23 -15.84
C LEU A 195 2.86 -19.15 -16.04
N GLN A 196 2.07 -19.25 -17.11
CA GLN A 196 1.02 -18.27 -17.42
C GLN A 196 -0.05 -18.18 -16.32
N ASP A 197 -0.33 -19.25 -15.58
CA ASP A 197 -1.35 -19.24 -14.52
C ASP A 197 -0.75 -19.10 -13.10
N ALA A 198 0.57 -18.93 -13.01
CA ALA A 198 1.25 -18.81 -11.72
C ALA A 198 0.84 -17.52 -10.99
N PRO A 199 0.52 -17.59 -9.68
CA PRO A 199 0.20 -16.40 -8.88
C PRO A 199 1.32 -15.38 -8.96
N ARG A 200 0.98 -14.13 -9.31
CA ARG A 200 1.95 -13.04 -9.46
C ARG A 200 1.47 -11.72 -8.88
N VAL A 201 2.40 -10.89 -8.48
CA VAL A 201 2.17 -9.52 -8.04
C VAL A 201 3.22 -8.61 -8.66
N SER A 202 2.77 -7.48 -9.21
CA SER A 202 3.64 -6.42 -9.69
C SER A 202 3.50 -5.19 -8.79
N THR A 203 4.63 -4.56 -8.50
CA THR A 203 4.70 -3.41 -7.59
C THR A 203 5.69 -2.38 -8.15
N PRO A 204 5.36 -1.07 -8.09
CA PRO A 204 6.33 -0.05 -8.41
C PRO A 204 7.49 -0.06 -7.40
N MET A 205 8.69 0.24 -7.87
CA MET A 205 9.87 0.43 -7.02
C MET A 205 9.78 1.75 -6.24
N PRO A 206 10.56 1.93 -5.16
CA PRO A 206 10.47 3.10 -4.31
C PRO A 206 10.52 4.43 -5.08
N PHE A 207 9.55 5.31 -4.78
CA PHE A 207 9.44 6.69 -5.30
C PHE A 207 9.19 6.84 -6.81
N THR A 208 8.87 5.78 -7.55
CA THR A 208 8.70 5.85 -9.01
C THR A 208 7.64 4.89 -9.55
N THR A 209 6.92 5.30 -10.59
CA THR A 209 6.04 4.44 -11.40
C THR A 209 6.67 4.02 -12.73
N LEU A 210 7.98 4.24 -12.89
CA LEU A 210 8.73 3.92 -14.13
C LEU A 210 9.52 2.61 -14.05
N LEU A 211 9.81 2.12 -12.84
CA LEU A 211 10.48 0.84 -12.62
C LEU A 211 9.61 -0.02 -11.71
N TRP A 212 9.40 -1.27 -12.11
CA TRP A 212 8.49 -2.20 -11.47
C TRP A 212 9.21 -3.49 -11.13
N ARG A 213 8.84 -4.09 -10.00
CA ARG A 213 9.22 -5.45 -9.61
C ARG A 213 8.03 -6.36 -9.82
N VAL A 214 8.27 -7.54 -10.37
CA VAL A 214 7.27 -8.60 -10.54
C VAL A 214 7.75 -9.83 -9.79
N VAL A 215 6.90 -10.33 -8.88
CA VAL A 215 7.13 -11.57 -8.12
C VAL A 215 6.13 -12.61 -8.58
N VAL A 216 6.62 -13.84 -8.79
CA VAL A 216 5.80 -14.97 -9.26
C VAL A 216 6.06 -16.16 -8.37
N MET A 217 5.01 -16.79 -7.87
CA MET A 217 5.13 -18.03 -7.08
C MET A 217 5.38 -19.23 -7.99
N THR A 218 6.25 -20.13 -7.57
CA THR A 218 6.61 -21.36 -8.30
C THR A 218 6.49 -22.58 -7.38
N PRO A 219 6.44 -23.82 -7.91
CA PRO A 219 6.39 -25.03 -7.07
C PRO A 219 7.56 -25.19 -6.10
N ASN A 220 8.72 -24.60 -6.41
CA ASN A 220 9.97 -24.75 -5.64
C ASN A 220 10.37 -23.46 -4.88
N GLY A 221 9.54 -22.43 -4.88
CA GLY A 221 9.86 -21.11 -4.33
C GLY A 221 9.18 -19.98 -5.08
N PHE A 222 9.94 -18.99 -5.53
CA PHE A 222 9.41 -17.85 -6.27
C PHE A 222 10.47 -17.33 -7.26
N MET A 223 10.01 -16.53 -8.21
CA MET A 223 10.86 -15.81 -9.14
C MET A 223 10.63 -14.32 -9.01
N GLU A 224 11.67 -13.53 -9.29
CA GLU A 224 11.56 -12.08 -9.37
C GLU A 224 12.16 -11.54 -10.65
N SER A 225 11.59 -10.45 -11.16
CA SER A 225 12.17 -9.68 -12.25
C SER A 225 11.85 -8.20 -12.06
N GLU A 226 12.66 -7.35 -12.68
CA GLU A 226 12.43 -5.92 -12.75
C GLU A 226 12.14 -5.52 -14.18
N ARG A 227 11.22 -4.56 -14.37
CA ARG A 227 10.90 -3.97 -15.66
C ARG A 227 10.89 -2.45 -15.57
N SER A 228 11.79 -1.81 -16.31
CA SER A 228 11.71 -0.40 -16.63
C SER A 228 10.73 -0.18 -17.79
N LEU A 229 9.86 0.81 -17.67
CA LEU A 229 8.99 1.28 -18.75
C LEU A 229 9.73 2.20 -19.73
N VAL A 230 10.97 2.57 -19.42
CA VAL A 230 11.77 3.51 -20.23
C VAL A 230 12.92 2.81 -20.94
N ALA A 231 13.65 1.96 -20.22
CA ALA A 231 14.94 1.45 -20.69
C ALA A 231 14.92 -0.01 -21.15
N ASP A 232 13.91 -0.80 -20.77
CA ASP A 232 13.86 -2.23 -21.05
C ASP A 232 12.94 -2.51 -22.25
N GLU A 233 13.43 -3.33 -23.18
CA GLU A 233 12.70 -3.84 -24.34
C GLU A 233 12.64 -5.39 -24.29
N GLY A 234 11.71 -6.00 -25.03
CA GLY A 234 11.60 -7.46 -25.09
C GLY A 234 11.06 -8.13 -23.81
N PRO A 235 11.22 -9.45 -23.66
CA PRO A 235 10.69 -10.22 -22.53
C PRO A 235 11.41 -9.95 -21.20
N MET A 236 10.74 -10.22 -20.09
CA MET A 236 11.30 -10.12 -18.75
C MET A 236 12.18 -11.32 -18.41
N HIS A 237 13.32 -11.06 -17.79
CA HIS A 237 14.23 -12.09 -17.29
C HIS A 237 14.00 -12.32 -15.80
N PHE A 238 13.51 -13.51 -15.46
CA PHE A 238 13.19 -13.88 -14.09
C PHE A 238 14.34 -14.62 -13.42
N VAL A 239 14.68 -14.21 -12.20
CA VAL A 239 15.66 -14.87 -11.33
C VAL A 239 14.90 -15.76 -10.34
N GLN A 240 15.27 -17.03 -10.26
CA GLN A 240 14.66 -18.00 -9.34
C GLN A 240 15.29 -17.92 -7.96
N TYR A 241 14.44 -17.97 -6.94
CA TYR A 241 14.82 -18.09 -5.54
C TYR A 241 14.12 -19.29 -4.90
N HIS A 242 14.78 -19.88 -3.91
CA HIS A 242 14.27 -21.03 -3.18
C HIS A 242 13.47 -20.60 -1.95
N SER A 243 12.47 -21.42 -1.60
CA SER A 243 11.68 -21.31 -0.37
C SER A 243 11.54 -22.70 0.24
N ASP A 244 11.48 -22.79 1.56
CA ASP A 244 11.20 -24.04 2.29
C ASP A 244 9.71 -24.40 2.16
N ILE A 245 9.33 -24.95 1.00
CA ILE A 245 7.94 -25.30 0.68
C ILE A 245 7.41 -26.40 1.61
N HIS A 246 8.27 -27.33 2.03
CA HIS A 246 7.89 -28.38 2.98
C HIS A 246 7.60 -27.80 4.36
N GLY A 247 8.48 -26.95 4.89
CA GLY A 247 8.24 -26.28 6.17
C GLY A 247 6.98 -25.42 6.16
N LEU A 248 6.68 -24.73 5.04
CA LEU A 248 5.44 -23.97 4.88
C LEU A 248 4.21 -24.88 4.83
N ALA A 249 4.29 -26.04 4.17
CA ALA A 249 3.20 -27.00 4.08
C ALA A 249 2.91 -27.68 5.43
N ASP A 250 3.96 -28.13 6.14
CA ASP A 250 3.86 -28.81 7.43
C ASP A 250 3.27 -27.91 8.52
N THR A 251 3.46 -26.60 8.39
CA THR A 251 2.98 -25.58 9.34
C THR A 251 1.71 -24.85 8.89
N ALA A 252 1.10 -25.26 7.76
CA ALA A 252 -0.03 -24.54 7.16
C ALA A 252 -1.27 -24.41 8.06
N ALA A 253 -1.43 -25.32 9.03
CA ALA A 253 -2.53 -25.30 9.99
C ALA A 253 -2.31 -24.33 11.17
N TYR A 254 -1.09 -23.81 11.35
CA TYR A 254 -0.77 -22.92 12.47
C TYR A 254 -1.48 -21.57 12.29
N PRO A 255 -2.04 -20.98 13.38
CA PRO A 255 -2.81 -19.74 13.28
C PRO A 255 -2.06 -18.61 12.57
N ALA A 256 -0.82 -18.33 12.98
CA ALA A 256 0.01 -17.29 12.38
C ALA A 256 0.30 -17.53 10.89
N VAL A 257 0.55 -18.78 10.49
CA VAL A 257 0.83 -19.15 9.10
C VAL A 257 -0.41 -18.97 8.24
N ARG A 258 -1.57 -19.42 8.72
CA ARG A 258 -2.85 -19.25 8.03
C ARG A 258 -3.21 -17.78 7.84
N GLU A 259 -3.01 -16.97 8.88
CA GLU A 259 -3.30 -15.54 8.87
C GLU A 259 -2.36 -14.80 7.90
N LEU A 260 -1.05 -15.05 7.97
CA LEU A 260 -0.08 -14.50 7.03
C LEU A 260 -0.39 -14.93 5.60
N ARG A 261 -0.72 -16.21 5.36
CA ARG A 261 -1.04 -16.71 4.01
C ARG A 261 -2.27 -16.04 3.44
N TRP A 262 -3.32 -15.85 4.24
CA TRP A 262 -4.52 -15.12 3.83
C TRP A 262 -4.21 -13.65 3.53
N PHE A 263 -3.52 -12.95 4.44
CA PHE A 263 -3.22 -11.52 4.31
C PHE A 263 -2.32 -11.21 3.11
N THR A 264 -1.32 -12.07 2.88
CA THR A 264 -0.34 -11.90 1.79
C THR A 264 -0.79 -12.49 0.46
N HIS A 265 -2.01 -13.03 0.35
CA HIS A 265 -2.49 -13.74 -0.85
C HIS A 265 -1.56 -14.91 -1.25
N GLY A 266 -0.86 -15.49 -0.28
CA GLY A 266 0.08 -16.59 -0.48
C GLY A 266 1.49 -16.18 -0.94
N PHE A 267 1.78 -14.88 -1.09
CA PHE A 267 3.12 -14.37 -1.42
C PHE A 267 4.06 -14.43 -0.21
N LEU A 268 4.41 -15.64 0.21
CA LEU A 268 5.30 -15.92 1.33
C LEU A 268 6.55 -16.66 0.88
N LYS A 269 7.68 -16.29 1.46
CA LYS A 269 8.90 -17.08 1.45
C LYS A 269 9.11 -17.68 2.83
N ALA A 270 9.30 -18.99 2.87
CA ALA A 270 9.67 -19.72 4.08
C ALA A 270 11.17 -20.01 4.06
N GLN A 271 11.83 -19.82 5.20
CA GLN A 271 13.24 -20.13 5.38
C GLN A 271 13.48 -20.74 6.75
N ARG A 272 14.36 -21.73 6.80
CA ARG A 272 14.85 -22.29 8.06
C ARG A 272 16.10 -21.55 8.50
N GLU A 273 16.01 -20.84 9.61
CA GLU A 273 17.12 -20.08 10.19
C GLU A 273 17.35 -20.52 11.63
N LYS A 274 18.51 -21.11 11.93
CA LYS A 274 18.91 -21.52 13.30
C LYS A 274 17.86 -22.39 14.02
N GLY A 275 17.24 -23.32 13.28
CA GLY A 275 16.20 -24.20 13.83
C GLY A 275 14.82 -23.55 13.95
N GLU A 276 14.61 -22.38 13.39
CA GLU A 276 13.32 -21.67 13.40
C GLU A 276 12.79 -21.47 11.98
N LEU A 277 11.47 -21.48 11.83
CA LEU A 277 10.79 -21.19 10.57
C LEU A 277 10.49 -19.69 10.49
N VAL A 278 11.13 -19.03 9.53
CA VAL A 278 10.95 -17.62 9.22
C VAL A 278 10.09 -17.48 7.97
N LEU A 279 8.98 -16.75 8.09
CA LEU A 279 8.14 -16.37 6.96
C LEU A 279 8.36 -14.91 6.61
N ALA A 280 8.68 -14.64 5.35
CA ALA A 280 8.83 -13.30 4.80
C ALA A 280 7.70 -12.99 3.83
N ASP A 281 7.14 -11.78 3.94
CA ASP A 281 6.17 -11.26 2.97
C ASP A 281 6.91 -10.78 1.71
N LEU A 282 6.73 -11.50 0.60
CA LEU A 282 7.42 -11.23 -0.66
C LEU A 282 6.96 -9.93 -1.34
N ARG A 283 5.80 -9.39 -0.93
CA ARG A 283 5.21 -8.17 -1.48
C ARG A 283 5.99 -6.92 -1.10
N MET A 284 6.70 -6.94 0.02
CA MET A 284 7.33 -5.77 0.62
C MET A 284 8.82 -6.00 0.87
N GLY A 285 9.64 -5.40 0.01
CA GLY A 285 11.09 -5.59 -0.06
C GLY A 285 11.51 -6.25 -1.36
N ALA A 286 12.73 -6.77 -1.42
CA ALA A 286 13.25 -7.57 -2.54
C ALA A 286 14.37 -8.46 -2.02
N GLU A 287 14.61 -9.62 -2.64
CA GLU A 287 15.64 -10.55 -2.17
C GLU A 287 17.01 -9.85 -2.01
N PRO A 288 17.73 -10.04 -0.87
CA PRO A 288 17.38 -10.83 0.32
C PRO A 288 16.67 -10.04 1.45
N ASP A 289 16.30 -8.78 1.23
CA ASP A 289 15.88 -7.82 2.26
C ASP A 289 14.37 -7.54 2.23
N TYR A 290 13.59 -8.32 3.01
CA TYR A 290 12.14 -8.13 3.17
C TYR A 290 11.78 -7.32 4.43
N SER A 291 10.75 -6.47 4.32
CA SER A 291 10.28 -5.58 5.40
C SER A 291 9.61 -6.33 6.54
N PHE A 292 8.81 -7.35 6.20
CA PHE A 292 8.03 -8.12 7.16
C PHE A 292 8.53 -9.56 7.16
N ARG A 293 9.22 -9.92 8.25
CA ARG A 293 9.78 -11.25 8.50
C ARG A 293 9.35 -11.69 9.89
N PHE A 294 8.70 -12.83 9.99
CA PHE A 294 8.17 -13.36 11.24
C PHE A 294 8.71 -14.74 11.51
N VAL A 295 9.14 -14.99 12.74
CA VAL A 295 9.38 -16.37 13.18
C VAL A 295 8.08 -16.90 13.75
N VAL A 296 7.63 -18.04 13.22
CA VAL A 296 6.28 -18.58 13.51
C VAL A 296 6.32 -19.99 14.13
N ALA A 297 7.42 -20.70 13.94
CA ALA A 297 7.61 -22.04 14.48
C ALA A 297 9.07 -22.29 14.82
N ARG A 298 9.31 -23.25 15.71
CA ARG A 298 10.65 -23.79 16.02
C ARG A 298 10.66 -25.29 15.78
N ASP A 299 11.79 -25.78 15.34
CA ASP A 299 12.06 -27.21 15.18
C ASP A 299 12.13 -27.89 16.56
N GLY A 300 11.37 -28.96 16.73
CA GLY A 300 11.29 -29.71 17.98
C GLY A 300 11.30 -31.22 17.77
N ALA A 301 11.29 -31.98 18.86
CA ALA A 301 11.19 -33.44 18.81
C ALA A 301 9.82 -33.83 18.20
N GLY A 302 9.82 -34.24 16.93
CA GLY A 302 8.60 -34.59 16.19
C GLY A 302 8.20 -33.63 15.07
N GLY A 303 9.03 -32.63 14.74
CA GLY A 303 8.79 -31.68 13.65
C GLY A 303 8.60 -30.25 14.14
N TRP A 304 7.98 -29.40 13.32
CA TRP A 304 7.69 -28.03 13.69
C TRP A 304 6.77 -27.95 14.92
N GLN A 305 7.02 -26.96 15.77
CA GLN A 305 6.15 -26.60 16.88
C GLN A 305 5.84 -25.09 16.80
N PRO A 306 4.56 -24.69 16.92
CA PRO A 306 4.19 -23.29 16.87
C PRO A 306 4.77 -22.53 18.07
N ILE A 307 5.23 -21.31 17.84
CA ILE A 307 5.68 -20.40 18.90
C ILE A 307 4.92 -19.07 18.78
N PRO A 308 4.82 -18.26 19.86
CA PRO A 308 4.36 -16.88 19.75
C PRO A 308 5.17 -16.15 18.66
N PRO A 309 4.51 -15.54 17.66
CA PRO A 309 5.23 -14.93 16.56
C PRO A 309 6.13 -13.79 17.03
N ARG A 310 7.30 -13.67 16.39
CA ARG A 310 8.22 -12.54 16.63
C ARG A 310 8.64 -11.94 15.30
N GLN A 311 8.54 -10.62 15.18
CA GLN A 311 9.01 -9.92 13.99
C GLN A 311 10.53 -9.73 14.07
N LEU A 312 11.22 -10.14 13.01
CA LEU A 312 12.65 -9.86 12.85
C LEU A 312 12.82 -8.41 12.39
N LYS A 313 13.92 -7.77 12.83
CA LYS A 313 14.25 -6.42 12.39
C LYS A 313 14.46 -6.40 10.88
N TRP A 314 13.88 -5.39 10.23
CA TRP A 314 14.08 -5.14 8.81
C TRP A 314 15.56 -4.85 8.54
N PRO A 315 16.29 -5.67 7.76
CA PRO A 315 17.72 -5.47 7.50
C PRO A 315 18.03 -4.31 6.52
N TRP A 316 17.06 -3.47 6.19
CA TRP A 316 17.14 -2.53 5.06
C TRP A 316 18.29 -1.54 5.16
N ALA A 317 19.21 -1.65 4.19
CA ALA A 317 20.23 -0.64 3.92
C ALA A 317 19.78 0.25 2.75
N ALA A 318 18.95 1.26 3.02
CA ALA A 318 18.40 2.19 2.01
C ALA A 318 19.48 2.83 1.12
N SER A 319 20.67 3.06 1.68
CA SER A 319 21.82 3.64 0.99
C SER A 319 22.37 2.78 -0.14
N ARG A 320 22.12 1.46 -0.16
CA ARG A 320 22.60 0.56 -1.21
C ARG A 320 21.64 0.47 -2.40
N ARG A 321 20.34 0.37 -2.14
CA ARG A 321 19.32 0.05 -3.16
C ARG A 321 18.81 1.25 -3.97
N LEU A 322 18.72 2.44 -3.37
CA LEU A 322 18.13 3.60 -4.07
C LEU A 322 18.93 4.06 -5.32
N PRO A 323 20.27 4.11 -5.30
CA PRO A 323 21.05 4.42 -6.50
C PRO A 323 20.86 3.37 -7.61
N GLU A 324 20.71 2.09 -7.25
CA GLU A 324 20.48 1.00 -8.19
C GLU A 324 19.11 1.13 -8.86
N VAL A 325 18.06 1.40 -8.07
CA VAL A 325 16.71 1.70 -8.57
C VAL A 325 16.75 2.85 -9.57
N TRP A 326 17.41 3.95 -9.21
CA TRP A 326 17.52 5.11 -10.10
C TRP A 326 18.23 4.77 -11.40
N THR A 327 19.32 4.01 -11.33
CA THR A 327 20.08 3.57 -12.50
C THR A 327 19.24 2.66 -13.41
N ARG A 328 18.50 1.72 -12.81
CA ARG A 328 17.66 0.74 -13.53
C ARG A 328 16.49 1.36 -14.28
N ILE A 329 15.97 2.51 -13.84
CA ILE A 329 14.97 3.25 -14.63
C ILE A 329 15.51 3.56 -16.03
N TRP A 330 16.77 3.97 -16.12
CA TRP A 330 17.36 4.52 -17.36
C TRP A 330 18.29 3.55 -18.10
N GLN A 331 18.65 2.42 -17.48
CA GLN A 331 19.59 1.45 -18.06
C GLN A 331 19.04 0.04 -17.95
N SER A 332 18.97 -0.65 -19.09
CA SER A 332 18.71 -2.09 -19.16
C SER A 332 19.74 -2.90 -18.34
N PRO A 333 19.38 -4.06 -17.78
CA PRO A 333 20.34 -4.94 -17.10
C PRO A 333 21.47 -5.31 -18.07
N ARG A 334 22.73 -5.15 -17.62
CA ARG A 334 23.90 -5.55 -18.42
C ARG A 334 23.85 -7.07 -18.64
N GLY A 335 23.35 -7.47 -19.80
CA GLY A 335 23.11 -8.86 -20.18
C GLY A 335 22.01 -9.03 -21.25
N ALA A 336 21.09 -8.06 -21.38
CA ALA A 336 20.01 -8.10 -22.37
C ALA A 336 20.43 -7.69 -23.80
N GLN A 337 21.61 -7.08 -23.97
CA GLN A 337 22.14 -6.67 -25.29
C GLN A 337 22.98 -7.74 -26.00
N MET A 338 23.08 -8.96 -25.44
CA MET A 338 23.74 -10.09 -26.11
C MET A 338 22.75 -11.24 -26.28
N ARG A 339 21.80 -11.10 -27.20
CA ARG A 339 21.20 -12.21 -27.96
C ARG A 339 20.32 -11.70 -29.09
#